data_AF-A0A961P9X1-F1
#
_entry.id   AF-A0A961P9X1-F1
#
_cell.length_a   1.000
_cell.length_b   1.000
_cell.length_c   1.000
_cell.angle_alpha   90.00
_cell.angle_beta   90.00
_cell.angle_gamma   90.00
#
_symmetry.space_group_name_H-M   'P 1'
#
loop_
_entity.id
_entity.type
_entity.pdbx_description
1 polymer ?
#
loop_
_entity_poly.entity_id
_entity_poly.type
_entity_poly.pdbx_seq_one_letter_code
_entity_poly.pdbx_strand_id
1 'polypeptide(L)'
;MRGAIEALDEIPFEGVDYWRHDLIRKAGTGRFLSDEFRNAARRALRALAQQDPETAPAAHDRASRLLRDALEHSHRVTELLAAEREIADVRGLET
;
A
#
# COMPACT_ATOMS: atom_id res chain seq x y z
N MET A 1 2.67 3.01 -8.18
CA MET A 1 3.25 1.76 -7.61
C MET A 1 4.73 1.57 -7.93
N ARG A 2 5.15 1.65 -9.22
CA ARG A 2 6.56 1.39 -9.62
C ARG A 2 7.58 2.22 -8.82
N GLY A 3 7.34 3.52 -8.65
CA GLY A 3 8.23 4.38 -7.85
C GLY A 3 8.28 4.07 -6.34
N ALA A 4 7.24 3.43 -5.77
CA ALA A 4 7.27 2.93 -4.40
C ALA A 4 8.14 1.69 -4.27
N ILE A 5 8.13 0.84 -5.30
CA ILE A 5 8.95 -0.37 -5.38
C ILE A 5 10.42 0.00 -5.63
N GLU A 6 10.69 0.96 -6.52
CA GLU A 6 12.04 1.47 -6.77
C GLU A 6 12.65 2.17 -5.55
N ALA A 7 11.87 2.95 -4.80
CA ALA A 7 12.34 3.56 -3.55
C ALA A 7 12.64 2.53 -2.44
N LEU A 8 12.02 1.36 -2.48
CA LEU A 8 12.30 0.26 -1.56
C LEU A 8 13.56 -0.53 -1.96
N ASP A 9 13.93 -0.55 -3.25
CA ASP A 9 15.19 -1.12 -3.74
C ASP A 9 16.44 -0.34 -3.28
N GLU A 10 16.26 0.94 -2.93
CA GLU A 10 17.32 1.80 -2.41
C GLU A 10 17.63 1.54 -0.91
N ILE A 11 16.84 0.71 -0.21
CA ILE A 11 17.02 0.41 1.22
C ILE A 11 17.81 -0.92 1.37
N PRO A 12 19.09 -0.89 1.80
CA PRO A 12 19.89 -2.10 1.93
C PRO A 12 19.54 -2.82 3.23
N PHE A 13 18.61 -3.79 3.21
CA PHE A 13 18.28 -4.54 4.43
C PHE A 13 17.65 -5.93 4.19
N GLU A 14 18.21 -6.96 4.84
CA GLU A 14 17.82 -8.38 4.73
C GLU A 14 16.39 -8.70 5.25
N GLY A 15 15.79 -7.82 6.06
CA GLY A 15 14.42 -7.97 6.58
C GLY A 15 13.32 -7.36 5.72
N VAL A 16 13.67 -6.65 4.64
CA VAL A 16 12.73 -5.95 3.76
C VAL A 16 12.10 -6.90 2.74
N ASP A 17 12.82 -7.94 2.34
CA ASP A 17 12.45 -8.80 1.22
C ASP A 17 11.12 -9.52 1.40
N TYR A 18 10.79 -9.98 2.62
CA TYR A 18 9.56 -10.72 2.85
C TYR A 18 8.29 -9.89 2.56
N TRP A 19 8.20 -8.68 3.13
CA TRP A 19 7.02 -7.83 2.93
C TRP A 19 7.10 -7.03 1.63
N ARG A 20 8.30 -6.75 1.10
CA ARG A 20 8.51 -6.23 -0.26
C ARG A 20 7.97 -7.20 -1.31
N HIS A 21 8.30 -8.49 -1.22
CA HIS A 21 7.75 -9.52 -2.11
C HIS A 21 6.22 -9.61 -2.01
N ASP A 22 5.67 -9.55 -0.78
CA ASP A 22 4.23 -9.59 -0.58
C ASP A 22 3.54 -8.35 -1.18
N LEU A 23 4.09 -7.15 -0.97
CA LEU A 23 3.60 -5.90 -1.57
C LEU A 23 3.66 -5.92 -3.11
N ILE A 24 4.77 -6.34 -3.70
CA ILE A 24 4.94 -6.47 -5.15
C ILE A 24 3.93 -7.48 -5.72
N ARG A 25 3.75 -8.63 -5.05
CA ARG A 25 2.81 -9.66 -5.46
C ARG A 25 1.36 -9.16 -5.43
N LYS A 26 0.96 -8.45 -4.37
CA LYS A 26 -0.42 -7.93 -4.24
C LYS A 26 -0.67 -6.76 -5.20
N ALA A 27 0.33 -5.91 -5.44
CA ALA A 27 0.26 -4.85 -6.44
C ALA A 27 0.17 -5.40 -7.87
N GLY A 28 0.99 -6.39 -8.21
CA GLY A 28 1.03 -7.00 -9.56
C GLY A 28 -0.21 -7.79 -9.94
N THR A 29 -1.04 -8.19 -8.96
CA THR A 29 -2.31 -8.90 -9.19
C THR A 29 -3.53 -7.98 -9.27
N GLY A 30 -3.35 -6.66 -9.28
CA GLY A 30 -4.45 -5.68 -9.27
C GLY A 30 -5.24 -5.65 -7.96
N ARG A 31 -4.78 -6.31 -6.91
CA ARG A 31 -5.46 -6.43 -5.61
C ARG A 31 -5.15 -5.26 -4.65
N PHE A 32 -4.82 -4.09 -5.18
CA PHE A 32 -4.48 -2.92 -4.36
C PHE A 32 -5.66 -2.43 -3.47
N LEU A 33 -6.89 -2.85 -3.79
CA LEU A 33 -8.11 -2.58 -3.02
C LEU A 33 -8.42 -3.63 -1.95
N SER A 34 -7.61 -4.70 -1.86
CA SER A 34 -7.85 -5.78 -0.91
C SER A 34 -7.40 -5.42 0.50
N ASP A 35 -8.07 -5.99 1.51
CA ASP A 35 -7.61 -5.92 2.89
C ASP A 35 -6.23 -6.56 3.08
N GLU A 36 -5.89 -7.57 2.27
CA GLU A 36 -4.56 -8.17 2.25
C GLU A 36 -3.49 -7.14 1.91
N PHE A 37 -3.70 -6.35 0.85
CA PHE A 37 -2.78 -5.26 0.47
C PHE A 37 -2.66 -4.22 1.59
N ARG A 38 -3.79 -3.78 2.15
CA ARG A 38 -3.80 -2.80 3.26
C ARG A 38 -3.03 -3.32 4.47
N ASN A 39 -3.21 -4.60 4.82
CA ASN A 39 -2.50 -5.24 5.92
C ASN A 39 -0.99 -5.36 5.64
N ALA A 40 -0.59 -5.72 4.42
CA ALA A 40 0.81 -5.77 4.01
C ALA A 40 1.48 -4.38 4.10
N ALA A 41 0.83 -3.33 3.57
CA ALA A 41 1.32 -1.96 3.62
C ALA A 41 1.43 -1.42 5.06
N ARG A 42 0.46 -1.76 5.95
CA ARG A 42 0.54 -1.42 7.38
C ARG A 42 1.67 -2.13 8.10
N ARG A 43 1.92 -3.41 7.77
CA ARG A 43 3.06 -4.17 8.31
C ARG A 43 4.39 -3.57 7.86
N ALA A 44 4.50 -3.19 6.59
CA ALA A 44 5.67 -2.51 6.05
C ALA A 44 5.95 -1.18 6.78
N LEU A 45 4.92 -0.34 7.00
CA LEU A 45 5.07 0.90 7.79
C LEU A 45 5.54 0.65 9.23
N ARG A 46 5.02 -0.40 9.89
CA ARG A 46 5.46 -0.77 11.25
C ARG A 46 6.89 -1.28 11.26
N ALA A 47 7.29 -2.06 10.27
CA ALA A 47 8.66 -2.56 10.15
C ALA A 47 9.61 -1.38 9.94
N LEU A 48 9.26 -0.46 9.04
CA LEU A 48 10.01 0.76 8.77
C LEU A 48 10.16 1.61 10.05
N ALA A 49 9.07 1.83 10.80
CA ALA A 49 9.10 2.62 12.05
C ALA A 49 9.94 1.99 13.18
N GLN A 50 10.26 0.69 13.11
CA GLN A 50 11.15 0.01 14.07
C GLN A 50 12.63 0.09 13.66
N GLN A 51 12.93 0.56 12.45
CA GLN A 51 14.30 0.76 11.99
C GLN A 51 14.86 2.08 12.50
N ASP A 52 16.17 2.13 12.66
CA ASP A 52 16.89 3.36 12.95
C ASP A 52 16.83 4.30 11.72
N PRO A 53 16.12 5.44 11.81
CA PRO A 53 15.97 6.36 10.70
C PRO A 53 17.28 7.04 10.31
N GLU A 54 18.30 7.05 11.19
CA GLU A 54 19.58 7.74 10.89
C GLU A 54 20.43 7.01 9.86
N THR A 55 20.19 5.71 9.63
CA THR A 55 20.98 4.91 8.68
C THR A 55 20.66 5.25 7.22
N ALA A 56 19.44 5.70 6.91
CA ALA A 56 19.01 6.14 5.58
C ALA A 56 17.75 7.02 5.62
N PRO A 57 17.83 8.24 6.19
CA PRO A 57 16.65 9.06 6.52
C PRO A 57 15.82 9.44 5.28
N ALA A 58 16.46 9.76 4.17
CA ALA A 58 15.77 10.11 2.93
C ALA A 58 15.00 8.93 2.32
N ALA A 59 15.57 7.72 2.37
CA ALA A 59 14.91 6.51 1.86
C ALA A 59 13.74 6.08 2.77
N HIS A 60 13.91 6.24 4.09
CA HIS A 60 12.87 6.00 5.08
C HIS A 60 11.67 6.94 4.91
N ASP A 61 11.92 8.24 4.77
CA ASP A 61 10.86 9.23 4.51
C ASP A 61 10.14 8.97 3.20
N ARG A 62 10.89 8.64 2.15
CA ARG A 62 10.34 8.34 0.82
C ARG A 62 9.46 7.09 0.85
N ALA A 63 9.94 6.00 1.46
CA ALA A 63 9.17 4.75 1.61
C ALA A 63 7.93 4.95 2.49
N SER A 64 8.05 5.69 3.60
CA SER A 64 6.94 6.06 4.48
C SER A 64 5.85 6.81 3.72
N ARG A 65 6.23 7.85 2.96
CA ARG A 65 5.27 8.66 2.18
C ARG A 65 4.55 7.78 1.16
N LEU A 66 5.30 7.01 0.37
CA LEU A 66 4.73 6.18 -0.69
C LEU A 66 3.78 5.09 -0.16
N LEU A 67 4.09 4.49 1.00
CA LEU A 67 3.20 3.51 1.65
C LEU A 67 1.93 4.16 2.20
N ARG A 68 2.02 5.36 2.78
CA ARG A 68 0.84 6.12 3.25
C ARG A 68 -0.06 6.53 2.09
N ASP A 69 0.53 7.07 1.03
CA ASP A 69 -0.22 7.48 -0.18
C ASP A 69 -0.95 6.28 -0.78
N ALA A 70 -0.29 5.11 -0.87
CA ALA A 70 -0.92 3.90 -1.41
C ALA A 70 -2.10 3.41 -0.55
N LEU A 71 -2.01 3.52 0.78
CA LEU A 71 -3.11 3.20 1.68
C LEU A 71 -4.28 4.17 1.55
N GLU A 72 -4.00 5.48 1.46
CA GLU A 72 -5.03 6.51 1.29
C GLU A 72 -5.79 6.33 -0.03
N HIS A 73 -5.08 6.09 -1.14
CA HIS A 73 -5.70 5.83 -2.44
C HIS A 73 -6.53 4.56 -2.43
N SER A 74 -6.04 3.48 -1.80
CA SER A 74 -6.79 2.23 -1.64
C SER A 74 -8.11 2.45 -0.88
N HIS A 75 -8.08 3.25 0.19
CA HIS A 75 -9.27 3.56 0.97
C HIS A 75 -10.28 4.41 0.19
N ARG A 76 -9.84 5.52 -0.41
CA ARG A 76 -10.69 6.40 -1.21
C ARG A 76 -11.42 5.67 -2.35
N VAL A 77 -10.71 4.82 -3.09
CA VAL A 77 -11.33 4.05 -4.17
C VAL A 77 -12.34 3.04 -3.62
N THR A 78 -12.08 2.45 -2.45
CA THR A 78 -13.05 1.56 -1.78
C THR A 78 -14.32 2.31 -1.39
N GLU A 79 -14.20 3.52 -0.83
CA GLU A 79 -15.36 4.36 -0.48
C GLU A 79 -16.17 4.78 -1.71
N LEU A 80 -15.50 5.15 -2.81
CA LEU A 80 -16.17 5.49 -4.07
C LEU A 80 -16.96 4.30 -4.64
N LEU A 81 -16.39 3.10 -4.61
CA LEU A 81 -17.09 1.89 -5.07
C LEU A 81 -18.28 1.53 -4.17
N ALA A 82 -18.16 1.75 -2.85
CA ALA A 82 -19.27 1.58 -1.93
C ALA A 82 -20.41 2.58 -2.25
N ALA A 83 -20.05 3.86 -2.44
CA ALA A 83 -21.01 4.88 -2.83
C ALA A 83 -21.68 4.59 -4.19
N GLU A 84 -20.93 4.10 -5.17
CA GLU A 84 -21.48 3.67 -6.47
C GLU A 84 -22.49 2.53 -6.31
N ARG A 85 -22.19 1.56 -5.44
CA ARG A 85 -23.09 0.44 -5.17
C ARG A 85 -24.36 0.87 -4.45
N GLU A 86 -24.26 1.76 -3.46
CA GLU A 86 -25.42 2.37 -2.81
C GLU A 86 -26.30 3.13 -3.82
N ILE A 87 -25.68 3.86 -4.75
CA ILE A 87 -26.40 4.56 -5.82
C ILE A 87 -27.09 3.56 -6.76
N ALA A 88 -26.45 2.45 -7.11
CA ALA A 88 -27.02 1.40 -7.96
C ALA A 88 -28.21 0.71 -7.28
N ASP A 89 -28.08 0.38 -5.99
CA ASP A 89 -29.11 -0.23 -5.17
C ASP A 89 -30.34 0.69 -5.06
N VAL A 90 -30.13 1.99 -4.81
CA VAL A 90 -31.20 3.02 -4.78
C VAL A 90 -31.89 3.18 -6.14
N ARG A 91 -31.16 2.98 -7.25
CA ARG A 91 -31.69 3.10 -8.61
C ARG A 91 -32.39 1.83 -9.10
N GLY A 92 -32.41 0.75 -8.32
CA GLY A 92 -33.01 -0.52 -8.74
C GLY A 92 -32.29 -1.17 -9.93
N LEU A 93 -31.02 -0.80 -10.16
CA LEU A 93 -30.19 -1.45 -11.16
C LEU A 93 -29.58 -2.70 -10.53
N GLU A 94 -30.40 -3.72 -10.32
CA GLU A 94 -29.91 -5.07 -10.10
C GLU A 94 -29.12 -5.48 -11.36
N THR A 95 -27.84 -5.84 -11.18
CA THR A 95 -27.05 -6.52 -12.21
C THR A 95 -27.29 -8.01 -12.15
#